data_AF-A0A183FA08-F1
#
_entry.id   AF-A0A183FA08-F1
#
_cell.length_a   1.000
_cell.length_b   1.000
_cell.length_c   1.000
_cell.angle_alpha   90.00
_cell.angle_beta   90.00
_cell.angle_gamma   90.00
#
_symmetry.space_group_name_H-M   'P 1'
#
loop_
_entity.id
_entity.type
_entity.pdbx_description
1 polymer ?
#
loop_
_entity_poly.entity_id
_entity_poly.type
_entity_poly.pdbx_seq_one_letter_code
_entity_poly.pdbx_strand_id
1 'polypeptide(L)'
;LDGGLASKKKGSTLVVGGDGRFLSMEAVNVIIRVAAANGVSHLIIGQNGFLSTPAVSNLIRKGFDGKKIDGGIILTASHNPGGPKGDFGIKFNCENGGPAPDAVTNAIYAITTNISSYFTCPDLQCDFTKIGRYEYDIDNVGRFTVDVIDSVKDYVELMQKIFDFSKVTSNAIAHSFK
;
A
#
# COMPACT_ATOMS: atom_id res chain seq x y z
N LEU A 1 2.63 9.88 -17.31
CA LEU A 1 1.41 9.65 -16.51
C LEU A 1 1.83 9.60 -15.06
N ASP A 2 1.24 10.51 -14.31
CA ASP A 2 1.86 11.11 -13.14
C ASP A 2 1.16 10.71 -11.84
N GLY A 3 -0.02 10.10 -11.91
CA GLY A 3 -0.54 9.11 -10.94
C GLY A 3 -0.43 9.47 -9.45
N GLY A 4 -0.55 10.76 -9.10
CA GLY A 4 -0.42 11.27 -7.73
C GLY A 4 1.00 11.55 -7.24
N LEU A 5 2.05 11.08 -7.93
CA LEU A 5 3.46 11.35 -7.61
C LEU A 5 4.13 12.37 -8.55
N ALA A 6 3.51 12.68 -9.68
CA ALA A 6 4.07 13.56 -10.71
C ALA A 6 5.52 13.21 -11.10
N SER A 7 6.37 14.21 -11.23
CA SER A 7 7.80 14.04 -11.53
C SER A 7 8.56 13.26 -10.45
N LYS A 8 8.01 13.12 -9.23
CA LYS A 8 8.64 12.35 -8.14
C LYS A 8 8.48 10.83 -8.29
N LYS A 9 7.72 10.34 -9.27
CA LYS A 9 7.49 8.90 -9.48
C LYS A 9 8.79 8.09 -9.65
N LYS A 10 9.76 8.63 -10.40
CA LYS A 10 11.04 7.94 -10.59
C LYS A 10 11.83 7.98 -9.28
N GLY A 11 12.18 6.81 -8.76
CA GLY A 11 12.90 6.68 -7.49
C GLY A 11 12.00 6.64 -6.26
N SER A 12 10.68 6.82 -6.39
CA SER A 12 9.78 6.88 -5.23
C SER A 12 9.68 5.56 -4.47
N THR A 13 9.33 5.66 -3.19
CA THR A 13 8.94 4.54 -2.33
C THR A 13 7.45 4.59 -2.05
N LEU A 14 6.73 3.49 -2.27
CA LEU A 14 5.30 3.38 -2.00
C LEU A 14 4.96 2.22 -1.07
N VAL A 15 3.92 2.42 -0.26
CA VAL A 15 3.30 1.33 0.51
C VAL A 15 2.09 0.78 -0.25
N VAL A 16 1.89 -0.53 -0.24
CA VAL A 16 0.73 -1.19 -0.86
C VAL A 16 0.09 -2.14 0.15
N GLY A 17 -1.23 -2.10 0.23
CA GLY A 17 -1.99 -3.14 0.90
C GLY A 17 -3.49 -2.86 0.88
N GLY A 18 -4.28 -3.69 1.55
CA GLY A 18 -5.72 -3.52 1.58
C GLY A 18 -6.44 -4.42 2.55
N ASP A 19 -7.76 -4.48 2.36
CA ASP A 19 -8.69 -5.22 3.23
C ASP A 19 -8.91 -6.69 2.83
N GLY A 20 -8.22 -7.17 1.79
CA GLY A 20 -8.26 -8.57 1.38
C GLY A 20 -9.50 -8.98 0.61
N ARG A 21 -10.32 -8.04 0.13
CA ARG A 21 -11.48 -8.34 -0.72
C ARG A 21 -11.08 -9.08 -2.01
N PHE A 22 -12.07 -9.70 -2.65
CA PHE A 22 -11.93 -10.35 -3.96
C PHE A 22 -11.13 -9.48 -4.94
N LEU A 23 -10.21 -10.09 -5.73
CA LEU A 23 -9.22 -9.46 -6.61
C LEU A 23 -8.02 -8.75 -5.96
N SER A 24 -7.91 -8.71 -4.63
CA SER A 24 -6.81 -7.97 -3.99
C SER A 24 -5.43 -8.54 -4.34
N MET A 25 -5.26 -9.87 -4.34
CA MET A 25 -3.95 -10.49 -4.64
C MET A 25 -3.54 -10.28 -6.10
N GLU A 26 -4.50 -10.38 -7.02
CA GLU A 26 -4.32 -10.11 -8.44
C GLU A 26 -3.96 -8.63 -8.66
N ALA A 27 -4.65 -7.72 -7.99
CA ALA A 27 -4.36 -6.29 -8.05
C ALA A 27 -2.95 -5.96 -7.51
N VAL A 28 -2.52 -6.57 -6.40
CA VAL A 28 -1.14 -6.41 -5.89
C VAL A 28 -0.12 -6.85 -6.93
N ASN A 29 -0.30 -8.00 -7.58
CA ASN A 29 0.59 -8.45 -8.67
C ASN A 29 0.65 -7.43 -9.81
N VAL A 30 -0.50 -6.89 -10.24
CA VAL A 30 -0.54 -5.85 -11.28
C VAL A 30 0.18 -4.59 -10.83
N ILE A 31 -0.02 -4.14 -9.59
CA ILE A 31 0.64 -2.97 -9.03
C ILE A 31 2.16 -3.16 -9.03
N ILE A 32 2.67 -4.31 -8.62
CA ILE A 32 4.11 -4.62 -8.62
C ILE A 32 4.70 -4.43 -10.03
N ARG A 33 4.05 -5.02 -11.05
CA ARG A 33 4.52 -4.97 -12.45
C ARG A 33 4.45 -3.57 -13.04
N VAL A 34 3.37 -2.84 -12.77
CA VAL A 34 3.18 -1.47 -13.28
C VAL A 34 4.13 -0.51 -12.57
N ALA A 35 4.30 -0.62 -11.25
CA ALA A 35 5.21 0.23 -10.47
C ALA A 35 6.66 0.08 -10.94
N ALA A 36 7.12 -1.17 -11.08
CA ALA A 36 8.46 -1.49 -11.59
C ALA A 36 8.70 -0.86 -12.97
N ALA A 37 7.79 -1.07 -13.93
CA ALA A 37 7.91 -0.53 -15.28
C ALA A 37 7.84 1.01 -15.34
N ASN A 38 7.30 1.65 -14.30
CA ASN A 38 7.15 3.09 -14.23
C ASN A 38 8.26 3.79 -13.41
N GLY A 39 9.25 3.05 -12.91
CA GLY A 39 10.41 3.63 -12.21
C GLY A 39 10.19 3.94 -10.74
N VAL A 40 9.13 3.41 -10.11
CA VAL A 40 9.10 3.30 -8.64
C VAL A 40 10.30 2.45 -8.24
N SER A 41 11.07 2.86 -7.24
CA SER A 41 12.27 2.12 -6.82
C SER A 41 11.97 1.08 -5.75
N HIS A 42 10.93 1.29 -4.95
CA HIS A 42 10.68 0.50 -3.76
C HIS A 42 9.19 0.38 -3.44
N LEU A 43 8.69 -0.85 -3.32
CA LEU A 43 7.39 -1.16 -2.73
C LEU A 43 7.54 -1.79 -1.34
N ILE A 44 6.70 -1.35 -0.41
CA ILE A 44 6.52 -1.98 0.90
C ILE A 44 5.12 -2.57 0.92
N ILE A 45 5.02 -3.89 1.04
CA ILE A 45 3.76 -4.62 0.88
C ILE A 45 3.48 -5.40 2.16
N GLY A 46 2.29 -5.25 2.72
CA GLY A 46 1.88 -6.11 3.84
C GLY A 46 1.73 -7.57 3.38
N GLN A 47 2.10 -8.54 4.22
CA GLN A 47 2.02 -9.96 3.89
C GLN A 47 0.64 -10.34 3.33
N ASN A 48 0.61 -11.11 2.25
CA ASN A 48 -0.61 -11.48 1.49
C ASN A 48 -1.36 -10.28 0.88
N GLY A 49 -0.73 -9.10 0.82
CA GLY A 49 -1.38 -7.86 0.42
C GLY A 49 -2.24 -7.21 1.51
N PHE A 50 -2.22 -7.74 2.73
CA PHE A 50 -3.04 -7.21 3.83
C PHE A 50 -2.34 -6.04 4.51
N LEU A 51 -3.01 -4.90 4.56
CA LEU A 51 -2.55 -3.75 5.33
C LEU A 51 -3.73 -2.79 5.51
N SER A 52 -4.11 -2.53 6.75
CA SER A 52 -5.25 -1.65 7.03
C SER A 52 -4.92 -0.20 6.65
N THR A 53 -5.94 0.60 6.32
CA THR A 53 -5.77 2.03 6.01
C THR A 53 -4.97 2.78 7.10
N PRO A 54 -5.23 2.57 8.42
CA PRO A 54 -4.40 3.18 9.47
C PRO A 54 -2.95 2.68 9.48
N ALA A 55 -2.70 1.39 9.21
CA ALA A 55 -1.35 0.84 9.13
C ALA A 55 -0.56 1.41 7.94
N VAL A 56 -1.20 1.57 6.78
CA VAL A 56 -0.62 2.26 5.61
C VAL A 56 -0.25 3.71 5.98
N SER A 57 -1.18 4.46 6.57
CA SER A 57 -0.95 5.85 6.99
C SER A 57 0.21 5.96 7.99
N ASN A 58 0.26 5.05 8.98
CA ASN A 58 1.33 4.97 9.96
C ASN A 58 2.70 4.73 9.29
N LEU A 59 2.80 3.77 8.37
CA LEU A 59 4.04 3.49 7.66
C LEU A 59 4.50 4.69 6.83
N ILE A 60 3.61 5.30 6.05
CA ILE A 60 3.94 6.49 5.25
C ILE A 60 4.57 7.58 6.13
N ARG A 61 3.96 7.84 7.30
CA ARG A 61 4.42 8.88 8.24
C ARG A 61 5.70 8.51 9.00
N LYS A 62 5.86 7.24 9.37
CA LYS A 62 7.03 6.71 10.09
C LYS A 62 8.26 6.62 9.18
N GLY A 63 8.05 6.33 7.90
CA GLY A 63 9.12 5.88 7.00
C GLY A 63 9.46 4.40 7.20
N PHE A 64 10.42 3.92 6.41
CA PHE A 64 10.87 2.52 6.44
C PHE A 64 12.37 2.46 6.12
N ASP A 65 13.14 1.70 6.92
CA ASP A 65 14.60 1.60 6.81
C ASP A 65 15.32 2.96 6.70
N GLY A 66 14.87 3.94 7.49
CA GLY A 66 15.45 5.30 7.50
C GLY A 66 15.11 6.15 6.27
N LYS A 67 14.26 5.66 5.36
CA LYS A 67 13.78 6.39 4.18
C LYS A 67 12.36 6.91 4.36
N LYS A 68 12.07 8.04 3.70
CA LYS A 68 10.71 8.55 3.55
C LYS A 68 9.93 7.68 2.57
N ILE A 69 8.62 7.62 2.78
CA ILE A 69 7.68 6.98 1.87
C ILE A 69 6.84 8.08 1.21
N ASP A 70 6.71 8.04 -0.11
CA ASP A 70 6.12 9.12 -0.91
C ASP A 70 4.59 9.02 -1.03
N GLY A 71 4.01 7.88 -0.64
CA GLY A 71 2.57 7.66 -0.62
C GLY A 71 2.20 6.19 -0.44
N GLY A 72 0.93 5.87 -0.68
CA GLY A 72 0.47 4.49 -0.63
C GLY A 72 -0.77 4.21 -1.45
N ILE A 73 -0.85 2.98 -1.95
CA ILE A 73 -1.99 2.44 -2.70
C ILE A 73 -2.75 1.51 -1.77
N ILE A 74 -4.04 1.78 -1.58
CA ILE A 74 -4.89 1.06 -0.64
C ILE A 74 -6.03 0.38 -1.39
N LEU A 75 -6.06 -0.95 -1.36
CA LEU A 75 -7.09 -1.78 -1.99
C LEU A 75 -8.28 -1.95 -1.04
N THR A 76 -9.27 -1.08 -1.20
CA THR A 76 -10.49 -1.07 -0.38
C THR A 76 -11.60 -0.24 -1.03
N ALA A 77 -12.84 -0.72 -0.93
CA ALA A 77 -14.04 0.08 -1.15
C ALA A 77 -14.70 0.51 0.17
N SER A 78 -13.93 0.52 1.26
CA SER A 78 -14.35 0.95 2.60
C SER A 78 -15.54 0.14 3.12
N HIS A 79 -16.73 0.74 3.11
CA HIS A 79 -17.96 0.13 3.64
C HIS A 79 -18.75 -0.63 2.56
N ASN A 80 -18.37 -0.50 1.28
CA ASN A 80 -19.09 -1.16 0.20
C ASN A 80 -18.83 -2.67 0.22
N PRO A 81 -19.88 -3.49 -0.06
CA PRO A 81 -19.77 -4.93 -0.04
C PRO A 81 -18.73 -5.42 -1.06
N GLY A 82 -17.86 -6.34 -0.64
CA GLY A 82 -16.91 -7.00 -1.53
C GLY A 82 -17.48 -8.27 -2.18
N GLY A 83 -16.62 -8.96 -2.94
CA GLY A 83 -16.91 -10.25 -3.57
C GLY A 83 -16.99 -10.18 -5.10
N PRO A 84 -17.23 -11.31 -5.78
CA PRO A 84 -17.21 -11.37 -7.26
C PRO A 84 -18.23 -10.46 -7.96
N LYS A 85 -19.30 -10.08 -7.25
CA LYS A 85 -20.33 -9.14 -7.73
C LYS A 85 -20.36 -7.84 -6.92
N GLY A 86 -19.41 -7.65 -6.02
CA GLY A 86 -19.31 -6.48 -5.16
C GLY A 86 -18.30 -5.46 -5.71
N ASP A 87 -18.03 -4.44 -4.90
CA ASP A 87 -17.17 -3.34 -5.31
C ASP A 87 -15.70 -3.63 -5.02
N PHE A 88 -14.85 -3.19 -5.95
CA PHE A 88 -13.42 -3.09 -5.79
C PHE A 88 -13.02 -1.61 -5.84
N GLY A 89 -12.24 -1.17 -4.86
CA GLY A 89 -11.80 0.22 -4.76
C GLY A 89 -10.29 0.29 -4.62
N ILE A 90 -9.70 1.32 -5.25
CA ILE A 90 -8.29 1.65 -5.12
C ILE A 90 -8.22 3.10 -4.65
N LYS A 91 -7.61 3.32 -3.49
CA LYS A 91 -7.36 4.65 -2.94
C LYS A 91 -5.86 4.97 -3.02
N PHE A 92 -5.55 6.26 -3.09
CA PHE A 92 -4.19 6.76 -3.00
C PHE A 92 -4.06 7.72 -1.81
N ASN A 93 -3.03 7.49 -1.01
CA ASN A 93 -2.60 8.40 0.05
C ASN A 93 -1.28 9.07 -0.35
N CYS A 94 -1.14 10.36 -0.03
CA CYS A 94 0.06 11.15 -0.32
C CYS A 94 1.12 11.02 0.79
N GLU A 95 2.27 11.67 0.60
CA GLU A 95 3.43 11.68 1.52
C GLU A 95 3.12 12.09 2.98
N ASN A 96 2.01 12.78 3.23
CA ASN A 96 1.56 13.10 4.60
C ASN A 96 0.84 11.93 5.31
N GLY A 97 0.65 10.79 4.61
CA GLY A 97 -0.10 9.62 5.08
C GLY A 97 -1.61 9.77 5.01
N GLY A 98 -2.13 10.92 4.56
CA GLY A 98 -3.55 11.19 4.39
C GLY A 98 -4.05 10.89 2.97
N PRO A 99 -5.37 10.93 2.73
CA PRO A 99 -5.94 10.73 1.41
C PRO A 99 -5.46 11.81 0.43
N ALA A 100 -5.37 11.44 -0.85
CA ALA A 100 -5.01 12.37 -1.91
C ALA A 100 -6.01 13.55 -1.97
N PRO A 101 -5.52 14.81 -2.11
CA PRO A 101 -6.38 15.98 -2.24
C PRO A 101 -7.09 15.98 -3.61
N ASP A 102 -8.17 16.76 -3.72
CA ASP A 102 -9.01 16.83 -4.93
C ASP A 102 -8.23 17.13 -6.21
N ALA A 103 -7.21 17.99 -6.14
CA ALA A 103 -6.35 18.28 -7.29
C ALA A 103 -5.66 17.02 -7.83
N VAL A 104 -5.24 16.11 -6.94
CA VAL A 104 -4.59 14.84 -7.31
C VAL A 104 -5.63 13.84 -7.83
N THR A 105 -6.76 13.68 -7.14
CA THR A 105 -7.79 12.71 -7.55
C THR A 105 -8.43 13.09 -8.88
N ASN A 106 -8.67 14.38 -9.12
CA ASN A 106 -9.16 14.89 -10.41
C ASN A 106 -8.14 14.68 -11.54
N ALA A 107 -6.85 14.88 -11.26
CA ALA A 107 -5.80 14.59 -12.24
C ALA A 107 -5.73 13.09 -12.58
N ILE A 108 -5.86 12.22 -11.58
CA ILE A 108 -5.95 10.76 -11.79
C ILE A 108 -7.18 10.43 -12.64
N TYR A 109 -8.35 10.97 -12.32
CA TYR A 109 -9.57 10.75 -13.09
C TYR A 109 -9.40 11.17 -14.56
N ALA A 110 -8.90 12.37 -14.82
CA ALA A 110 -8.64 12.85 -16.18
C ALA A 110 -7.67 11.93 -16.96
N ILE A 111 -6.67 11.36 -16.28
CA ILE A 111 -5.77 10.37 -16.88
C ILE A 111 -6.53 9.08 -17.22
N THR A 112 -7.37 8.57 -16.32
CA THR A 112 -8.09 7.30 -16.53
C THR A 112 -9.05 7.35 -17.72
N THR A 113 -9.60 8.52 -18.06
CA THR A 113 -10.51 8.68 -19.20
C THR A 113 -9.78 8.86 -20.54
N ASN A 114 -8.48 9.18 -20.52
CA ASN A 114 -7.69 9.48 -21.73
C ASN A 114 -6.51 8.52 -21.96
N ILE A 115 -6.22 7.62 -21.02
CA ILE A 115 -5.10 6.67 -21.12
C ILE A 115 -5.30 5.72 -22.31
N SER A 116 -4.30 5.65 -23.18
CA SER A 116 -4.29 4.76 -24.36
C SER A 116 -3.24 3.64 -24.29
N SER A 117 -2.25 3.80 -23.41
CA SER A 117 -1.18 2.84 -23.18
C SER A 117 -0.64 2.96 -21.76
N TYR A 118 -0.03 1.89 -21.25
CA TYR A 118 0.64 1.85 -19.96
C TYR A 118 1.86 0.94 -20.03
N PHE A 119 2.83 1.18 -19.15
CA PHE A 119 4.02 0.34 -19.01
C PHE A 119 3.79 -0.72 -17.94
N THR A 120 4.27 -1.94 -18.20
CA THR A 120 4.20 -3.07 -17.28
C THR A 120 5.36 -4.04 -17.53
N CYS A 121 5.82 -4.72 -16.49
CA CYS A 121 6.77 -5.83 -16.57
C CYS A 121 5.98 -7.15 -16.46
N PRO A 122 5.48 -7.74 -17.56
CA PRO A 122 4.52 -8.86 -17.50
C PRO A 122 5.08 -10.11 -16.82
N ASP A 123 6.38 -10.35 -16.98
CA ASP A 123 7.07 -11.54 -16.48
C ASP A 123 7.57 -11.39 -15.03
N LEU A 124 7.46 -10.18 -14.45
CA LEU A 124 7.87 -9.94 -13.07
C LEU A 124 6.93 -10.69 -12.11
N GLN A 125 7.53 -11.53 -11.27
CA GLN A 125 6.86 -12.31 -10.24
C GLN A 125 7.49 -12.03 -8.89
N CYS A 126 6.66 -11.78 -7.88
CA CYS A 126 7.10 -11.55 -6.50
C CYS A 126 6.18 -12.32 -5.55
N ASP A 127 6.76 -13.17 -4.71
CA ASP A 127 6.02 -13.90 -3.68
C ASP A 127 5.77 -13.00 -2.47
N PHE A 128 4.69 -12.22 -2.49
CA PHE A 128 4.30 -11.37 -1.35
C PHE A 128 3.54 -12.11 -0.24
N THR A 129 3.51 -13.45 -0.27
CA THR A 129 2.97 -14.27 0.84
C THR A 129 4.00 -14.53 1.93
N LYS A 130 5.30 -14.32 1.63
CA LYS A 130 6.40 -14.52 2.57
C LYS A 130 7.10 -13.22 2.88
N ILE A 131 7.19 -12.91 4.17
CA ILE A 131 7.95 -11.78 4.70
C ILE A 131 9.41 -11.89 4.23
N GLY A 132 9.96 -10.79 3.72
CA GLY A 132 11.31 -10.75 3.19
C GLY A 132 11.52 -9.61 2.19
N ARG A 133 12.77 -9.44 1.78
CA ARG A 133 13.18 -8.49 0.75
C ARG A 133 13.43 -9.22 -0.57
N TYR A 134 12.87 -8.68 -1.64
CA TYR A 134 13.04 -9.16 -3.01
C TYR A 134 13.58 -8.01 -3.86
N GLU A 135 14.62 -8.28 -4.64
CA GLU A 135 15.28 -7.26 -5.47
C GLU A 135 15.29 -7.72 -6.92
N TYR A 136 15.02 -6.77 -7.82
CA TYR A 136 14.92 -7.00 -9.25
C TYR A 136 15.68 -5.90 -9.99
N ASP A 137 16.37 -6.25 -11.06
CA ASP A 137 16.93 -5.28 -12.01
C ASP A 137 15.97 -5.19 -13.20
N ILE A 138 15.40 -4.01 -13.41
CA ILE A 138 14.41 -3.76 -14.47
C ILE A 138 15.09 -3.07 -15.64
N ASP A 139 15.03 -3.69 -16.82
CA ASP A 139 15.65 -3.19 -18.04
C ASP A 139 15.26 -1.74 -18.33
N ASN A 140 16.26 -0.89 -18.57
CA ASN A 140 16.12 0.55 -18.85
C ASN A 140 15.46 1.39 -17.73
N VAL A 141 15.26 0.81 -16.54
CA VAL A 141 14.69 1.50 -15.37
C VAL A 141 15.66 1.50 -14.20
N GLY A 142 16.25 0.35 -13.87
CA GLY A 142 17.19 0.17 -12.75
C GLY A 142 16.65 -0.75 -11.66
N ARG A 143 17.22 -0.64 -10.46
CA ARG A 143 16.88 -1.51 -9.33
C ARG A 143 15.48 -1.21 -8.79
N PHE A 144 14.71 -2.27 -8.58
CA PHE A 144 13.40 -2.28 -7.97
C PHE A 144 13.38 -3.25 -6.78
N THR A 145 12.95 -2.77 -5.61
CA THR A 145 12.89 -3.57 -4.38
C THR A 145 11.44 -3.74 -3.94
N VAL A 146 11.10 -4.93 -3.46
CA VAL A 146 9.85 -5.22 -2.77
C VAL A 146 10.18 -5.74 -1.38
N ASP A 147 9.79 -5.00 -0.34
CA ASP A 147 9.81 -5.49 1.04
C ASP A 147 8.41 -5.97 1.43
N VAL A 148 8.32 -7.25 1.76
CA VAL A 148 7.11 -7.86 2.30
C VAL A 148 7.22 -7.87 3.82
N ILE A 149 6.28 -7.21 4.49
CA ILE A 149 6.36 -6.96 5.94
C ILE A 149 5.19 -7.61 6.70
N ASP A 150 5.37 -7.77 8.01
CA ASP A 150 4.26 -8.10 8.91
C ASP A 150 3.22 -6.97 8.87
N SER A 151 1.97 -7.33 8.59
CA SER A 151 0.88 -6.38 8.39
C SER A 151 0.43 -5.62 9.64
N VAL A 152 0.88 -6.05 10.82
CA VAL A 152 0.33 -5.63 12.12
C VAL A 152 1.40 -5.01 13.01
N LYS A 153 2.66 -5.47 12.92
CA LYS A 153 3.77 -5.10 13.80
C LYS A 153 3.91 -3.58 14.01
N ASP A 154 4.15 -2.82 12.94
CA ASP A 154 4.37 -1.36 13.03
C ASP A 154 3.17 -0.60 13.60
N TYR A 155 1.96 -1.08 13.31
CA TYR A 155 0.74 -0.44 13.80
C TYR A 155 0.51 -0.75 15.29
N VAL A 156 0.80 -1.97 15.75
CA VAL A 156 0.77 -2.32 17.17
C VAL A 156 1.78 -1.51 17.96
N GLU A 157 3.00 -1.32 17.44
CA GLU A 157 4.01 -0.45 18.05
C GLU A 157 3.52 0.99 18.21
N LEU A 158 2.78 1.53 17.22
CA LEU A 158 2.15 2.85 17.35
C LEU A 158 1.08 2.84 18.44
N MET A 159 0.19 1.84 18.46
CA MET A 159 -0.89 1.75 19.43
C MET A 159 -0.35 1.66 20.87
N GLN A 160 0.74 0.92 21.10
CA GLN A 160 1.40 0.84 22.41
C GLN A 160 2.02 2.16 22.89
N LYS A 161 2.35 3.07 21.97
CA LYS A 161 2.81 4.42 22.32
C LYS A 161 1.67 5.36 22.68
N ILE A 162 0.46 5.10 22.17
CA ILE A 162 -0.73 5.94 22.38
C ILE A 162 -1.52 5.46 23.60
N PHE A 163 -1.62 4.15 23.79
CA PHE A 163 -2.44 3.54 24.83
C PHE A 163 -1.59 2.75 25.82
N ASP A 164 -2.01 2.77 27.08
CA ASP A 164 -1.49 1.88 28.11
C ASP A 164 -2.12 0.49 27.97
N PHE A 165 -1.45 -0.39 27.25
CA PHE A 165 -1.93 -1.74 26.97
C PHE A 165 -2.16 -2.55 28.25
N SER A 166 -1.38 -2.31 29.31
CA SER A 166 -1.52 -3.04 30.58
C SER A 166 -2.90 -2.83 31.21
N LYS A 167 -3.42 -1.60 31.15
CA LYS A 167 -4.75 -1.23 31.66
C LYS A 167 -5.88 -1.72 30.78
N VAL A 168 -5.66 -1.81 29.47
CA VAL A 168 -6.66 -2.36 28.55
C VAL A 168 -6.87 -3.85 28.82
N THR A 169 -5.79 -4.61 29.00
CA THR A 169 -5.86 -6.05 29.29
C THR A 169 -6.49 -6.33 30.65
N SER A 170 -6.17 -5.55 31.68
CA SER A 170 -6.77 -5.73 33.02
C SER A 170 -8.28 -5.47 33.05
N ASN A 171 -8.76 -4.47 32.30
CA ASN A 171 -10.19 -4.11 32.27
C ASN A 171 -11.02 -5.02 31.36
N ALA A 172 -10.44 -5.56 30.27
CA ALA A 172 -11.11 -6.52 29.39
C ALA A 172 -11.35 -7.87 30.08
N ILE A 173 -10.42 -8.31 30.93
CA ILE A 173 -10.59 -9.52 31.75
C ILE A 173 -11.61 -9.27 32.88
N ALA A 174 -11.63 -8.08 33.48
CA ALA A 174 -12.59 -7.73 34.54
C ALA A 174 -14.05 -7.63 34.05
N HIS A 175 -14.28 -7.41 32.75
CA HIS A 175 -15.61 -7.31 32.12
C HIS A 175 -15.90 -8.45 31.13
N SER A 176 -15.21 -9.60 31.25
CA SER A 176 -15.57 -10.78 30.48
C SER A 176 -16.99 -11.24 30.82
N PHE A 177 -17.92 -10.88 29.91
CA PHE A 177 -19.30 -11.32 29.71
C PHE A 177 -19.97 -12.04 30.89
N LYS A 178 -20.77 -11.29 31.65
CA LYS A 178 -21.99 -11.84 32.27
C LYS A 178 -23.12 -11.84 31.25
#